data_AF-A0A1J4WPH9-F1
#
_entry.id   AF-A0A1J4WPH9-F1
#
_cell.length_a   1.000
_cell.length_b   1.000
_cell.length_c   1.000
_cell.angle_alpha   90.00
_cell.angle_beta   90.00
_cell.angle_gamma   90.00
#
_symmetry.space_group_name_H-M   'P 1'
#
loop_
_entity.id
_entity.type
_entity.pdbx_description
1 polymer ?
#
loop_
_entity_poly.entity_id
_entity_poly.type
_entity_poly.pdbx_seq_one_letter_code
_entity_poly.pdbx_strand_id
1 'polypeptide(L)'
;MDFNKIPKQFCENVVAGHSEENFVILMSVGETAAAYALTPPHMKRLVQSLSHQVEEYEKKFGLIKAKWSPGIESPLQSKDINKGSGE
;
A
#
# COMPACT_ATOMS: atom_id res chain seq x y z
N MET A 1 11.51 -19.73 1.20
CA MET A 1 10.07 -19.64 1.51
C MET A 1 9.31 -19.94 0.23
N ASP A 2 8.32 -20.83 0.24
CA ASP A 2 7.52 -21.12 -0.95
C ASP A 2 6.33 -20.14 -1.02
N PHE A 3 6.43 -19.16 -1.91
CA PHE A 3 5.42 -18.11 -2.08
C PHE A 3 4.05 -18.65 -2.54
N ASN A 4 3.98 -19.87 -3.07
CA ASN A 4 2.71 -20.47 -3.49
C ASN A 4 1.91 -21.05 -2.32
N LYS A 5 2.55 -21.27 -1.17
CA LYS A 5 1.92 -21.84 0.03
C LYS A 5 1.42 -20.78 1.02
N ILE A 6 1.72 -19.51 0.76
CA ILE A 6 1.22 -18.39 1.57
C ILE A 6 -0.19 -18.08 1.08
N PRO A 7 -1.23 -18.09 1.94
CA PRO A 7 -2.56 -17.64 1.57
C PRO A 7 -2.48 -16.23 0.98
N LYS A 8 -2.76 -16.10 -0.32
CA LYS A 8 -2.68 -14.82 -1.02
C LYS A 8 -3.95 -14.04 -0.71
N GLN A 9 -3.82 -13.01 0.12
CA GLN A 9 -4.87 -12.00 0.29
C GLN A 9 -4.51 -10.78 -0.55
N PHE A 10 -5.49 -10.24 -1.27
CA PHE A 10 -5.30 -9.01 -2.04
C PHE A 10 -5.33 -7.83 -1.07
N CYS A 11 -4.21 -7.12 -0.97
CA CYS A 11 -4.14 -5.88 -0.21
C CYS A 11 -4.93 -4.81 -0.96
N GLU A 12 -5.99 -4.30 -0.31
CA GLU A 12 -6.92 -3.35 -0.93
C GLU A 12 -6.41 -1.91 -0.79
N ASN A 13 -5.75 -1.61 0.34
CA ASN A 13 -5.20 -0.29 0.59
C ASN A 13 -3.85 -0.37 1.32
N VAL A 14 -2.94 0.53 0.94
CA VAL A 14 -1.65 0.74 1.60
C VAL A 14 -1.49 2.23 1.83
N VAL A 15 -1.39 2.63 3.10
CA VAL A 15 -1.13 4.02 3.50
C VAL A 15 0.22 4.07 4.21
N ALA A 16 1.08 4.99 3.80
CA ALA A 16 2.36 5.20 4.45
C ALA A 16 2.47 6.65 4.95
N GLY A 17 2.92 6.81 6.19
CA GLY A 17 3.24 8.09 6.80
C GLY A 17 4.57 8.02 7.53
N HIS A 18 5.07 9.17 7.97
CA HIS A 18 6.33 9.22 8.71
C HIS A 18 6.38 10.38 9.70
N SER A 19 7.25 10.21 10.70
CA SER A 19 7.73 11.22 11.62
C SER A 19 9.24 11.41 11.42
N GLU A 20 9.91 12.16 12.30
CA GLU A 20 11.36 12.25 12.31
C GLU A 20 12.03 10.91 12.70
N GLU A 21 11.38 10.12 13.55
CA GLU A 21 11.97 8.94 14.17
C GLU A 21 11.62 7.62 13.45
N ASN A 22 10.47 7.58 12.77
CA ASN A 22 9.95 6.35 12.18
C ASN A 22 9.04 6.58 10.97
N PHE A 23 8.86 5.51 10.21
CA PHE A 23 7.82 5.38 9.19
C PHE A 23 6.76 4.41 9.69
N VAL A 24 5.50 4.67 9.35
CA VAL A 24 4.39 3.76 9.62
C VAL A 24 3.74 3.39 8.29
N ILE A 25 3.57 2.09 8.07
CA ILE A 25 2.82 1.53 6.94
C ILE A 25 1.58 0.84 7.50
N LEU A 26 0.40 1.27 7.06
CA LEU A 26 -0.87 0.61 7.31
C LEU A 26 -1.29 -0.14 6.04
N MET A 27 -1.53 -1.44 6.17
CA MET A 27 -2.03 -2.30 5.10
C MET A 27 -3.38 -2.88 5.51
N SER A 28 -4.39 -2.78 4.64
CA SER A 28 -5.72 -3.32 4.92
C SER A 28 -6.17 -4.35 3.89
N VAL A 29 -6.89 -5.36 4.39
CA VAL A 29 -7.53 -6.45 3.64
C VAL A 29 -8.92 -6.66 4.24
N GLY A 30 -9.98 -6.30 3.51
CA GLY A 30 -11.34 -6.29 4.04
C GLY A 30 -11.41 -5.39 5.28
N GLU A 31 -11.96 -5.95 6.36
CA GLU A 31 -12.11 -5.24 7.64
C GLU A 31 -10.85 -5.28 8.52
N THR A 32 -9.80 -6.00 8.10
CA THR A 32 -8.56 -6.13 8.88
C THR A 32 -7.52 -5.12 8.41
N ALA A 33 -6.90 -4.40 9.35
CA ALA A 33 -5.76 -3.53 9.07
C ALA A 33 -4.59 -3.87 10.00
N ALA A 34 -3.38 -3.91 9.44
CA ALA A 34 -2.15 -4.11 10.18
C ALA A 34 -1.21 -2.91 9.96
N ALA A 35 -0.70 -2.35 11.06
CA ALA A 35 0.26 -1.26 11.05
C ALA A 35 1.65 -1.77 11.40
N TYR A 36 2.65 -1.34 10.63
CA TYR A 36 4.06 -1.67 10.85
C TYR A 36 4.86 -0.39 11.00
N ALA A 37 5.62 -0.29 12.09
CA ALA A 37 6.60 0.77 12.27
C ALA A 37 7.97 0.32 11.77
N LEU A 38 8.62 1.15 10.96
CA LEU A 38 9.96 0.92 10.44
C LEU A 38 10.86 2.10 10.80
N THR A 39 12.10 1.83 11.17
CA THR A 39 13.11 2.89 11.25
C THR A 39 13.49 3.37 9.83
N PRO A 40 14.00 4.60 9.66
CA PRO A 40 14.34 5.14 8.34
C PRO A 40 15.25 4.24 7.49
N PRO A 41 16.31 3.60 8.04
CA PRO A 41 17.13 2.66 7.27
C PRO A 41 16.40 1.39 6.83
N HIS A 42 15.41 0.91 7.60
CA HIS A 42 14.59 -0.25 7.20
C HIS A 42 13.63 0.14 6.08
N MET A 43 12.97 1.30 6.18
CA MET A 43 12.10 1.80 5.12
C MET A 43 12.87 1.99 3.80
N LYS A 44 14.07 2.56 3.84
CA LYS A 44 14.89 2.75 2.62
C LYS A 44 15.20 1.42 1.93
N ARG A 45 15.59 0.40 2.69
CA ARG A 45 15.86 -0.94 2.17
C ARG A 45 14.59 -1.62 1.62
N LEU A 46 13.45 -1.42 2.28
CA LEU A 46 12.16 -1.91 1.80
C LEU A 46 11.84 -1.32 0.42
N VAL A 47 11.93 0.00 0.27
CA VAL A 47 11.67 0.68 -1.02
C VAL A 47 12.60 0.15 -2.12
N GLN A 48 13.90 0.02 -1.85
CA GLN A 48 14.84 -0.55 -2.81
C GLN A 48 14.46 -1.98 -3.24
N SER A 49 14.09 -2.82 -2.27
CA SER A 49 13.64 -4.18 -2.56
C SER A 49 12.36 -4.19 -3.40
N LEU A 50 11.38 -3.33 -3.09
CA LEU A 50 10.12 -3.25 -3.82
C LEU A 50 10.33 -2.74 -5.25
N SER A 51 11.13 -1.68 -5.43
CA SER A 51 11.49 -1.17 -6.76
C SER A 51 12.13 -2.26 -7.62
N HIS A 52 13.08 -3.02 -7.06
CA HIS A 52 13.70 -4.12 -7.78
C HIS A 52 12.69 -5.21 -8.21
N GLN A 53 11.76 -5.60 -7.33
CA GLN A 53 10.73 -6.59 -7.67
C GLN A 53 9.77 -6.09 -8.76
N VAL A 54 9.42 -4.80 -8.74
CA VAL A 54 8.60 -4.17 -9.79
C VAL A 54 9.34 -4.21 -11.13
N GLU A 55 10.61 -3.80 -11.16
CA GLU A 55 11.43 -3.86 -12.37
C GLU A 55 11.54 -5.28 -12.94
N GLU A 56 11.77 -6.29 -12.09
CA GLU A 56 11.85 -7.69 -12.51
C GLU A 56 10.51 -8.24 -13.04
N TYR A 57 9.39 -7.77 -12.47
CA TYR A 57 8.06 -8.09 -12.98
C TYR A 57 7.85 -7.49 -14.37
N GLU A 58 8.16 -6.20 -14.54
CA GLU A 58 7.94 -5.48 -15.80
C GLU A 58 8.78 -6.05 -16.95
N LYS A 59 10.01 -6.49 -16.68
CA LYS A 59 10.84 -7.20 -17.66
C LYS A 59 10.18 -8.47 -18.20
N LYS A 60 9.37 -9.15 -17.41
CA LYS A 60 8.75 -10.44 -17.74
C LYS A 60 7.34 -10.31 -18.29
N PHE A 61 6.57 -9.36 -17.77
CA PHE A 61 5.12 -9.28 -18.01
C PHE A 61 4.68 -7.97 -18.68
N GLY A 62 5.62 -7.07 -18.96
CA GLY A 62 5.37 -5.76 -19.56
C GLY A 62 5.20 -4.65 -18.53
N LEU A 63 5.26 -3.40 -19.01
CA LEU A 63 5.25 -2.20 -18.17
C LEU A 63 3.92 -2.01 -17.44
N ILE A 64 4.00 -1.64 -16.17
CA ILE A 64 2.85 -1.31 -15.34
C ILE A 64 2.44 0.14 -15.64
N LYS A 65 1.26 0.31 -16.22
CA LYS A 65 0.66 1.64 -16.44
C LYS A 65 -0.12 2.07 -15.20
N ALA A 66 0.59 2.42 -14.13
CA ALA A 66 0.00 2.96 -12.91
C ALA A 66 0.55 4.35 -12.61
N LYS A 67 -0.30 5.26 -12.13
CA LYS A 67 0.11 6.58 -11.63
C LYS A 67 -0.28 6.69 -10.17
N TRP A 68 0.67 7.05 -9.32
CA TRP A 68 0.36 7.51 -7.97
C TRP A 68 -0.11 8.96 -8.07
N SER A 69 -1.34 9.22 -7.63
CA SER A 69 -1.93 10.55 -7.57
C SER A 69 -2.18 10.91 -6.11
N PRO A 70 -1.52 11.94 -5.56
CA PRO A 70 -1.84 12.43 -4.23
C PRO A 70 -3.29 12.92 -4.22
N GLY A 71 -4.11 12.40 -3.30
CA GLY A 71 -5.49 12.87 -3.10
C GLY A 71 -6.61 12.09 -3.80
N ILE A 72 -6.35 10.92 -4.40
CA ILE A 72 -7.45 9.98 -4.68
C ILE A 72 -7.70 9.19 -3.38
N GLU A 73 -8.66 9.67 -2.60
CA GLU A 73 -9.27 8.87 -1.54
C GLU A 73 -9.75 7.54 -2.13
N SER A 74 -9.60 6.47 -1.36
CA SER A 74 -10.04 5.14 -1.81
C SER A 74 -11.51 5.23 -2.23
N PRO A 75 -11.95 4.65 -3.37
CA PRO A 75 -13.33 4.74 -3.84
C PRO A 75 -14.39 4.24 -2.83
N LEU A 76 -13.95 3.53 -1.80
CA LEU A 76 -14.76 3.11 -0.66
C LEU A 76 -15.11 4.28 0.28
N GLN A 77 -14.23 5.27 0.45
CA GLN A 77 -14.46 6.45 1.30
C GLN A 77 -15.51 7.40 0.71
N SER A 78 -15.56 7.55 -0.61
CA SER A 78 -16.49 8.49 -1.27
C SER A 78 -17.95 8.04 -1.21
N LYS A 79 -18.24 6.77 -0.91
CA LYS A 79 -19.61 6.25 -0.84
C LYS A 79 -20.34 6.61 0.46
N ASP A 80 -19.60 6.95 1.52
CA ASP A 80 -20.19 7.23 2.84
C ASP A 80 -20.35 8.74 3.13
N ILE A 81 -19.69 9.61 2.37
CA ILE A 81 -19.67 11.06 2.65
C ILE A 81 -20.91 11.79 2.07
N ASN A 82 -21.64 11.21 1.11
CA ASN A 82 -22.76 11.89 0.43
C ASN A 82 -24.17 11.59 1.02
N LYS A 83 -24.25 11.15 2.28
CA LYS A 83 -25.52 10.80 2.93
C LYS A 83 -25.83 11.54 4.24
N GLY A 84 -25.12 12.64 4.53
CA GLY A 84 -25.24 13.34 5.81
C GLY A 84 -25.02 14.84 5.73
N SER A 85 -25.83 15.55 4.95
CA SER A 85 -26.01 17.01 5.08
C SER A 85 -27.32 17.43 4.44
N GLY A 86 -28.40 17.15 5.17
CA GLY A 86 -29.74 17.67 4.93
C GLY A 86 -30.40 17.90 6.28
N GLU A 87 -30.08 19.03 6.89
CA GLU A 87 -30.94 19.80 7.80
C GLU A 87 -30.92 21.26 7.33
#